data_AF-A0A9Q3Z9G4-F1
#
_entry.id   AF-A0A9Q3Z9G4-F1
#
_cell.length_a   1.000
_cell.length_b   1.000
_cell.length_c   1.000
_cell.angle_alpha   90.00
_cell.angle_beta   90.00
_cell.angle_gamma   90.00
#
_symmetry.space_group_name_H-M   'P 1'
#
loop_
_entity.id
_entity.type
_entity.pdbx_description
1 polymer ?
#
loop_
_entity_poly.entity_id
_entity_poly.type
_entity_poly.pdbx_seq_one_letter_code
_entity_poly.pdbx_strand_id
1 'polypeptide(L)'
;MERGWTLVSDLRVGDHLRTPDGSVHPVTALRDRSGLTPRRVFDLTVDDLHTFFVLAGATPVLVHNCKVALGWQNGGKLDEWAGLPENKFTTFSNVSPRDFARIAEMAIADPSVALHINMTGLANEGTFIDAAQRGLTAGEAGRATDYEMSMIARALANGQRPWSSIKFYSPSGPDGAMVLDAPTPMPDLSVLKGDLRPVKGSVIGYCHC
;
A
#
# COMPACT_ATOMS: atom_id res chain seq x y z
N MET A 1 -12.46 22.16 -12.44
CA MET A 1 -12.58 20.97 -11.56
C MET A 1 -11.18 20.41 -11.41
N GLU A 2 -10.62 20.45 -10.21
CA GLU A 2 -9.32 19.84 -9.94
C GLU A 2 -9.45 18.32 -10.14
N ARG A 3 -8.69 17.78 -11.09
CA ARG A 3 -8.41 16.34 -11.12
C ARG A 3 -7.40 16.11 -10.00
N GLY A 4 -7.76 15.29 -9.02
CA GLY A 4 -6.84 14.85 -7.98
C GLY A 4 -5.73 13.97 -8.56
N TRP A 5 -5.14 13.12 -7.74
CA TRP A 5 -4.07 12.24 -8.19
C TRP A 5 -4.52 11.34 -9.34
N THR A 6 -3.67 11.29 -10.37
CA THR A 6 -3.94 10.59 -11.62
C THR A 6 -2.75 9.68 -11.92
N LEU A 7 -3.02 8.40 -12.23
CA LEU A 7 -1.96 7.50 -12.68
C LEU A 7 -1.29 8.10 -13.92
N VAL A 8 0.05 8.01 -13.99
CA VAL A 8 0.79 8.54 -15.14
C VAL A 8 0.32 7.93 -16.47
N SER A 9 -0.14 6.67 -16.46
CA SER A 9 -0.73 5.99 -17.62
C SER A 9 -2.07 6.58 -18.08
N ASP A 10 -2.77 7.26 -17.18
CA ASP A 10 -4.12 7.78 -17.41
C ASP A 10 -4.12 9.28 -17.73
N LEU A 11 -2.96 9.94 -17.61
CA LEU A 11 -2.78 11.31 -18.06
C LEU A 11 -3.19 11.44 -19.53
N ARG A 12 -3.69 12.62 -19.87
CA ARG A 12 -4.06 13.07 -21.22
C ARG A 12 -3.42 14.41 -21.51
N VAL A 13 -3.19 14.69 -22.79
CA VAL A 13 -2.77 16.04 -23.22
C VAL A 13 -3.83 17.04 -22.75
N GLY A 14 -3.37 18.12 -22.11
CA GLY A 14 -4.23 19.13 -21.48
C GLY A 14 -4.51 18.93 -19.99
N ASP A 15 -4.17 17.78 -19.39
CA ASP A 15 -4.18 17.63 -17.93
C ASP A 15 -3.16 18.56 -17.28
N HIS A 16 -3.40 19.03 -16.06
CA HIS A 16 -2.53 19.99 -15.39
C HIS A 16 -1.71 19.32 -14.28
N LEU A 17 -0.41 19.63 -14.24
CA LEU A 17 0.55 19.14 -13.24
C LEU A 17 1.03 20.30 -12.36
N ARG A 18 1.23 20.03 -11.07
CA ARG A 18 1.67 21.03 -10.09
C ARG A 18 3.20 21.05 -9.94
N THR A 19 3.77 22.24 -9.89
CA THR A 19 5.22 22.51 -9.69
C THR A 19 5.53 22.91 -8.24
N PRO A 20 6.82 23.01 -7.85
CA PRO A 20 7.23 23.36 -6.48
C PRO A 20 6.74 24.72 -5.99
N ASP A 21 6.62 25.70 -6.89
CA ASP A 21 6.12 27.04 -6.56
C ASP A 21 4.58 27.11 -6.48
N GLY A 22 3.91 25.97 -6.65
CA GLY A 22 2.45 25.85 -6.60
C GLY A 22 1.74 26.23 -7.90
N SER A 23 2.46 26.61 -8.96
CA SER A 23 1.87 26.83 -10.28
C SER A 23 1.44 25.51 -10.95
N VAL A 24 0.59 25.62 -11.97
CA VAL A 24 0.07 24.46 -12.72
C VAL A 24 0.41 24.59 -14.20
N HIS A 25 0.93 23.51 -14.77
CA HIS A 25 1.36 23.46 -16.17
C HIS A 25 0.65 22.32 -16.91
N PRO A 26 0.18 22.54 -18.16
CA PRO A 26 -0.49 21.51 -18.92
C PRO A 26 0.48 20.46 -19.46
N VAL A 27 0.05 19.21 -19.50
CA VAL A 27 0.69 18.13 -20.24
C VAL A 27 0.55 18.43 -21.73
N THR A 28 1.67 18.70 -22.41
CA THR A 28 1.69 19.08 -23.83
C THR A 28 1.81 17.89 -24.77
N ALA A 29 2.36 16.78 -24.29
CA ALA A 29 2.51 15.55 -25.05
C ALA A 29 2.67 14.34 -24.12
N LEU A 30 2.17 13.19 -24.57
CA LEU A 30 2.44 11.89 -23.99
C LEU A 30 3.19 11.07 -25.03
N ARG A 31 4.29 10.46 -24.61
CA ARG A 31 5.09 9.58 -25.47
C ARG A 31 5.24 8.25 -24.79
N ASP A 32 4.43 7.28 -25.19
CA ASP A 32 4.69 5.90 -24.83
C ASP A 32 6.03 5.49 -25.46
N ARG A 33 6.88 4.87 -24.66
CA ARG A 33 8.21 4.40 -25.07
C ARG A 33 8.25 2.87 -24.96
N SER A 34 7.28 2.24 -25.62
CA SER A 34 7.27 0.79 -25.80
C SER A 34 8.53 0.33 -26.55
N GLY A 35 9.10 -0.80 -26.12
CA GLY A 35 10.30 -1.36 -26.74
C GLY A 35 11.65 -0.80 -26.27
N LEU A 36 11.67 0.05 -25.22
CA LEU A 36 12.93 0.35 -24.55
C LEU A 36 13.49 -0.90 -23.86
N THR A 37 14.81 -1.08 -23.93
CA THR A 37 15.51 -2.07 -23.09
C THR A 37 15.20 -1.76 -21.62
N PRO A 38 14.86 -2.76 -20.77
CA PRO A 38 14.61 -2.52 -19.36
C PRO A 38 15.74 -1.71 -18.72
N ARG A 39 15.39 -0.62 -18.05
CA ARG A 39 16.33 0.23 -17.31
C ARG A 39 15.99 0.18 -15.84
N ARG A 40 17.02 0.23 -14.99
CA ARG A 40 16.82 0.42 -13.56
C ARG A 40 16.21 1.81 -13.36
N VAL A 41 15.08 1.84 -12.68
CA VAL A 41 14.41 3.06 -12.19
C VAL A 41 14.44 3.04 -10.67
N PHE A 42 14.35 4.21 -10.06
CA PHE A 42 14.36 4.36 -8.60
C PHE A 42 13.04 4.97 -8.16
N ASP A 43 12.59 4.55 -6.99
CA ASP A 43 11.48 5.16 -6.27
C ASP A 43 12.01 5.69 -4.93
N LEU A 44 11.37 6.72 -4.38
CA LEU A 44 11.77 7.35 -3.13
C LEU A 44 10.66 7.21 -2.10
N THR A 45 11.03 6.78 -0.90
CA THR A 45 10.19 6.94 0.29
C THR A 45 10.61 8.23 0.97
N VAL A 46 9.69 9.19 1.03
CA VAL A 46 9.85 10.45 1.77
C VAL A 46 8.88 10.41 2.94
N ASP A 47 9.33 10.80 4.13
CA ASP A 47 8.48 10.89 5.31
C ASP A 47 7.34 11.91 5.14
N ASP A 48 6.28 11.70 5.92
CA ASP A 48 5.06 12.50 5.99
C ASP A 48 4.19 12.49 4.73
N LEU A 49 4.47 13.33 3.74
CA LEU A 49 3.55 13.55 2.62
C LEU A 49 3.62 12.46 1.55
N HIS A 50 4.65 11.60 1.58
CA HIS A 50 4.91 10.56 0.58
C HIS A 50 4.84 11.08 -0.87
N THR A 51 5.11 12.38 -1.04
CA THR A 51 5.18 13.09 -2.30
C THR A 51 6.56 13.68 -2.49
N PHE A 52 7.11 13.57 -3.69
CA PHE A 52 8.39 14.17 -4.05
C PHE A 52 8.33 14.77 -5.45
N PHE A 53 9.28 15.66 -5.76
CA PHE A 53 9.43 16.18 -7.11
C PHE A 53 10.42 15.34 -7.91
N VAL A 54 10.02 14.90 -9.10
CA VAL A 54 10.94 14.30 -10.09
C VAL A 54 11.19 15.28 -11.23
N LEU A 55 12.40 15.27 -11.78
CA LEU A 55 12.75 16.14 -12.90
C LEU A 55 12.36 15.50 -14.24
N ALA A 56 11.41 16.11 -14.94
CA ALA A 56 11.10 15.85 -16.35
C ALA A 56 11.95 16.80 -17.21
N GLY A 57 13.17 16.39 -17.55
CA GLY A 57 14.16 17.31 -18.11
C GLY A 57 14.64 18.29 -17.02
N ALA A 58 14.34 19.58 -17.16
CA ALA A 58 14.63 20.61 -16.16
C ALA A 58 13.40 21.00 -15.30
N THR A 59 12.23 20.43 -15.57
CA THR A 59 10.97 20.81 -14.92
C THR A 59 10.63 19.83 -13.78
N PRO A 60 10.47 20.29 -12.52
CA PRO A 60 10.08 19.43 -11.41
C PRO A 60 8.56 19.15 -11.43
N VAL A 61 8.16 17.90 -11.22
CA VAL A 61 6.76 17.44 -11.18
C VAL A 61 6.48 16.71 -9.88
N LEU A 62 5.40 17.10 -9.18
CA LEU A 62 4.97 16.45 -7.94
C LEU A 62 4.40 15.05 -8.23
N VAL A 63 4.96 14.01 -7.59
CA VAL A 63 4.52 12.61 -7.70
C VAL A 63 4.26 12.02 -6.31
N HIS A 64 3.44 10.96 -6.23
CA HIS A 64 3.11 10.24 -4.99
C HIS A 64 3.16 8.73 -5.18
N ASN A 65 3.30 7.98 -4.09
CA ASN A 65 3.13 6.53 -4.08
C ASN A 65 2.05 6.12 -3.06
N CYS A 66 1.02 5.38 -3.49
CA CYS A 66 -0.25 5.15 -2.77
C CYS A 66 -0.65 3.68 -2.57
N LYS A 67 0.15 2.72 -3.06
CA LYS A 67 -0.22 1.29 -3.05
C LYS A 67 0.73 0.52 -2.15
N VAL A 68 0.21 0.01 -1.04
CA VAL A 68 1.03 -0.70 -0.05
C VAL A 68 0.79 -2.19 -0.15
N ALA A 69 1.88 -2.95 -0.23
CA ALA A 69 1.89 -4.40 -0.10
C ALA A 69 2.29 -4.80 1.33
N LEU A 70 1.42 -5.58 1.97
CA LEU A 70 1.65 -6.19 3.29
C LEU A 70 1.68 -7.71 3.14
N GLY A 71 2.36 -8.40 4.05
CA GLY A 71 2.50 -9.85 3.98
C GLY A 71 3.83 -10.36 4.47
N TRP A 72 4.01 -11.68 4.41
CA TRP A 72 5.21 -12.33 4.89
C TRP A 72 6.39 -12.08 3.96
N GLN A 73 7.47 -11.49 4.47
CA GLN A 73 8.67 -11.24 3.68
C GLN A 73 9.31 -12.52 3.11
N ASN A 74 9.29 -13.63 3.85
CA ASN A 74 9.77 -14.95 3.42
C ASN A 74 11.03 -14.91 2.52
N GLY A 75 12.10 -14.27 3.01
CA GLY A 75 13.36 -14.15 2.27
C GLY A 75 13.34 -13.14 1.10
N GLY A 76 12.44 -12.16 1.11
CA GLY A 76 12.31 -11.12 0.08
C GLY A 76 11.21 -11.38 -0.95
N LYS A 77 10.48 -12.49 -0.83
CA LYS A 77 9.40 -12.86 -1.78
C LYS A 77 8.25 -11.85 -1.83
N LEU A 78 7.96 -11.16 -0.71
CA LEU A 78 6.98 -10.08 -0.72
C LEU A 78 7.47 -8.93 -1.61
N ASP A 79 8.75 -8.56 -1.51
CA ASP A 79 9.36 -7.49 -2.30
C ASP A 79 9.45 -7.86 -3.78
N GLU A 80 9.84 -9.11 -4.08
CA GLU A 80 9.86 -9.62 -5.45
C GLU A 80 8.47 -9.53 -6.09
N TRP A 81 7.42 -9.98 -5.38
CA TRP A 81 6.05 -9.89 -5.86
C TRP A 81 5.56 -8.45 -5.99
N ALA A 82 5.81 -7.61 -4.98
CA ALA A 82 5.40 -6.20 -4.98
C ALA A 82 6.07 -5.41 -6.10
N GLY A 83 7.33 -5.74 -6.42
CA GLY A 83 8.14 -5.09 -7.46
C GLY A 83 7.84 -5.55 -8.89
N LEU A 84 6.96 -6.55 -9.10
CA LEU A 84 6.57 -7.00 -10.44
C LEU A 84 6.04 -5.82 -11.28
N PRO A 85 6.31 -5.78 -12.60
CA PRO A 85 5.90 -4.67 -13.48
C PRO A 85 4.41 -4.29 -13.43
N GLU A 86 3.56 -5.27 -13.18
CA GLU A 86 2.10 -5.16 -13.05
C GLU A 86 1.64 -4.65 -11.67
N ASN A 87 2.45 -4.83 -10.63
CA ASN A 87 2.09 -4.51 -9.24
C ASN A 87 2.61 -3.12 -8.85
N LYS A 88 3.94 -2.96 -8.81
CA LYS A 88 4.62 -1.73 -8.37
C LYS A 88 4.10 -1.23 -7.02
N PHE A 89 3.97 -2.13 -6.05
CA PHE A 89 3.53 -1.79 -4.70
C PHE A 89 4.74 -1.43 -3.81
N THR A 90 4.53 -0.57 -2.83
CA THR A 90 5.49 -0.26 -1.77
C THR A 90 5.41 -1.30 -0.68
N THR A 91 6.54 -1.81 -0.22
CA THR A 91 6.65 -2.63 1.00
C THR A 91 7.39 -1.86 2.08
N PHE A 92 7.26 -2.31 3.33
CA PHE A 92 7.94 -1.69 4.47
C PHE A 92 9.26 -2.39 4.85
N SER A 93 9.83 -3.17 3.96
CA SER A 93 11.03 -4.01 4.21
C SER A 93 12.29 -3.22 4.51
N ASN A 94 12.36 -1.99 4.01
CA ASN A 94 13.47 -1.07 4.21
C ASN A 94 13.24 -0.11 5.37
N VAL A 95 12.08 -0.20 6.04
CA VAL A 95 11.76 0.63 7.21
C VAL A 95 12.48 0.06 8.43
N SER A 96 12.99 0.94 9.29
CA SER A 96 13.63 0.51 10.53
C SER A 96 12.61 -0.19 11.44
N PRO A 97 13.00 -1.18 12.25
CA PRO A 97 12.08 -1.82 13.20
C PRO A 97 11.41 -0.83 14.17
N ARG A 98 12.05 0.33 14.44
CA ARG A 98 11.48 1.36 15.32
C ARG A 98 10.36 2.15 14.66
N ASP A 99 10.38 2.27 13.33
CA ASP A 99 9.45 3.09 12.56
C ASP A 99 8.36 2.25 11.89
N PHE A 100 8.58 0.94 11.75
CA PHE A 100 7.67 0.00 11.08
C PHE A 100 6.23 0.12 11.58
N ALA A 101 6.02 0.03 12.90
CA ALA A 101 4.69 0.08 13.50
C ALA A 101 3.96 1.38 13.13
N ARG A 102 4.65 2.53 13.27
CA ARG A 102 4.10 3.85 12.98
C ARG A 102 3.68 3.99 11.52
N ILE A 103 4.54 3.56 10.58
CA ILE A 103 4.28 3.68 9.15
C ILE A 103 3.15 2.74 8.71
N ALA A 104 3.16 1.50 9.21
CA ALA A 104 2.09 0.54 8.96
C ALA A 104 0.74 1.04 9.50
N GLU A 105 0.70 1.56 10.73
CA GLU A 105 -0.52 2.12 11.33
C GLU A 105 -1.08 3.29 10.50
N MET A 106 -0.24 4.20 10.01
CA MET A 106 -0.68 5.31 9.16
C MET A 106 -1.31 4.81 7.84
N ALA A 107 -0.62 3.90 7.14
CA ALA A 107 -1.10 3.37 5.86
C ALA A 107 -2.41 2.58 6.04
N ILE A 108 -2.54 1.84 7.15
CA ILE A 108 -3.73 1.04 7.45
C ILE A 108 -4.90 1.93 7.88
N ALA A 109 -4.66 2.96 8.68
CA ALA A 109 -5.71 3.88 9.12
C ALA A 109 -6.28 4.74 7.99
N ASP A 110 -5.55 4.89 6.88
CA ASP A 110 -5.98 5.68 5.74
C ASP A 110 -6.80 4.84 4.73
N PRO A 111 -8.09 5.19 4.50
CA PRO A 111 -8.94 4.47 3.57
C PRO A 111 -8.61 4.74 2.09
N SER A 112 -7.84 5.78 1.77
CA SER A 112 -7.41 6.08 0.39
C SER A 112 -6.23 5.22 -0.06
N VAL A 113 -5.49 4.64 0.89
CA VAL A 113 -4.40 3.70 0.60
C VAL A 113 -4.98 2.36 0.16
N ALA A 114 -4.65 1.96 -1.05
CA ALA A 114 -4.95 0.61 -1.52
C ALA A 114 -4.01 -0.39 -0.81
N LEU A 115 -4.57 -1.25 0.04
CA LEU A 115 -3.81 -2.33 0.66
C LEU A 115 -3.89 -3.60 -0.18
N HIS A 116 -2.73 -4.14 -0.52
CA HIS A 116 -2.53 -5.38 -1.24
C HIS A 116 -1.89 -6.40 -0.29
N ILE A 117 -2.65 -7.39 0.15
CA ILE A 117 -2.22 -8.36 1.16
C ILE A 117 -1.77 -9.64 0.47
N ASN A 118 -0.48 -9.96 0.59
CA ASN A 118 0.07 -11.24 0.17
C ASN A 118 -0.19 -12.30 1.24
N MET A 119 -1.03 -13.28 0.94
CA MET A 119 -1.43 -14.34 1.87
C MET A 119 -0.45 -15.52 1.92
N THR A 120 0.68 -15.46 1.19
CA THR A 120 1.66 -16.55 1.17
C THR A 120 2.18 -16.84 2.57
N GLY A 121 2.10 -18.10 2.98
CA GLY A 121 2.50 -18.56 4.31
C GLY A 121 1.49 -18.20 5.40
N LEU A 122 0.87 -17.01 5.35
CA LEU A 122 -0.22 -16.64 6.26
C LEU A 122 -1.40 -17.61 6.16
N ALA A 123 -1.77 -18.00 4.93
CA ALA A 123 -2.84 -18.97 4.69
C ALA A 123 -2.57 -20.37 5.28
N ASN A 124 -1.30 -20.72 5.53
CA ASN A 124 -0.93 -21.98 6.18
C ASN A 124 -1.11 -21.92 7.71
N GLU A 125 -1.18 -20.71 8.27
CA GLU A 125 -1.36 -20.45 9.71
C GLU A 125 -2.81 -20.08 10.06
N GLY A 126 -3.73 -20.25 9.11
CA GLY A 126 -5.15 -19.97 9.29
C GLY A 126 -5.64 -18.75 8.52
N THR A 127 -6.75 -18.20 8.99
CA THR A 127 -7.49 -17.12 8.35
C THR A 127 -6.95 -15.73 8.74
N PHE A 128 -7.51 -14.68 8.12
CA PHE A 128 -7.32 -13.30 8.56
C PHE A 128 -7.61 -13.12 10.07
N ILE A 129 -8.66 -13.76 10.60
CA ILE A 129 -9.03 -13.69 12.01
C ILE A 129 -7.94 -14.32 12.89
N ASP A 130 -7.39 -15.46 12.48
CA ASP A 130 -6.33 -16.13 13.24
C ASP A 130 -5.06 -15.28 13.29
N ALA A 131 -4.69 -14.66 12.16
CA ALA A 131 -3.57 -13.73 12.08
C ALA A 131 -3.78 -12.47 12.93
N ALA A 132 -4.96 -11.86 12.83
CA ALA A 132 -5.33 -10.70 13.62
C ALA A 132 -5.30 -11.03 15.13
N GLN A 133 -5.81 -12.20 15.54
CA GLN A 133 -5.77 -12.64 16.93
C GLN A 133 -4.35 -12.81 17.46
N ARG A 134 -3.45 -13.42 16.67
CA ARG A 134 -2.03 -13.52 17.03
C ARG A 134 -1.39 -12.16 17.18
N GLY A 135 -1.67 -11.22 16.26
CA GLY A 135 -1.16 -9.86 16.33
C GLY A 135 -1.66 -9.08 17.54
N LEU A 136 -2.96 -9.20 17.88
CA LEU A 136 -3.53 -8.61 19.09
C LEU A 136 -2.88 -9.14 20.37
N THR A 137 -2.44 -10.40 20.35
CA THR A 137 -1.82 -11.06 21.50
C THR A 137 -0.34 -10.67 21.64
N ALA A 138 0.41 -10.68 20.54
CA ALA A 138 1.86 -10.49 20.56
C ALA A 138 2.31 -9.03 20.37
N GLY A 139 1.47 -8.18 19.77
CA GLY A 139 1.84 -6.81 19.42
C GLY A 139 3.07 -6.76 18.50
N GLU A 140 3.87 -5.70 18.65
CA GLU A 140 5.10 -5.49 17.86
C GLU A 140 6.19 -6.54 18.13
N ALA A 141 6.12 -7.28 19.24
CA ALA A 141 7.05 -8.38 19.54
C ALA A 141 6.74 -9.66 18.73
N GLY A 142 5.59 -9.70 18.05
CA GLY A 142 5.16 -10.83 17.23
C GLY A 142 5.66 -10.78 15.79
N ARG A 143 5.05 -11.61 14.93
CA ARG A 143 5.31 -11.55 13.49
C ARG A 143 4.74 -10.25 12.93
N ALA A 144 5.53 -9.53 12.15
CA ALA A 144 5.15 -8.25 11.53
C ALA A 144 3.77 -8.31 10.85
N THR A 145 3.51 -9.38 10.11
CA THR A 145 2.22 -9.53 9.40
C THR A 145 1.06 -9.89 10.32
N ASP A 146 1.28 -10.65 11.40
CA ASP A 146 0.21 -10.85 12.38
C ASP A 146 -0.15 -9.49 13.02
N TYR A 147 0.85 -8.67 13.34
CA TYR A 147 0.65 -7.30 13.81
C TYR A 147 -0.10 -6.43 12.78
N GLU A 148 0.30 -6.43 11.50
CA GLU A 148 -0.41 -5.75 10.41
C GLU A 148 -1.87 -6.18 10.32
N MET A 149 -2.17 -7.49 10.38
CA MET A 149 -3.55 -7.99 10.35
C MET A 149 -4.36 -7.52 11.57
N SER A 150 -3.74 -7.43 12.74
CA SER A 150 -4.40 -6.88 13.93
C SER A 150 -4.70 -5.38 13.81
N MET A 151 -3.82 -4.61 13.15
CA MET A 151 -4.08 -3.20 12.87
C MET A 151 -5.20 -3.04 11.83
N ILE A 152 -5.24 -3.89 10.80
CA ILE A 152 -6.36 -3.92 9.85
C ILE A 152 -7.67 -4.23 10.58
N ALA A 153 -7.69 -5.22 11.48
CA ALA A 153 -8.88 -5.56 12.26
C ALA A 153 -9.35 -4.39 13.13
N ARG A 154 -8.43 -3.66 13.77
CA ARG A 154 -8.74 -2.42 14.50
C ARG A 154 -9.34 -1.36 13.59
N ALA A 155 -8.73 -1.09 12.42
CA ALA A 155 -9.22 -0.08 11.50
C ALA A 155 -10.63 -0.40 10.96
N LEU A 156 -10.90 -1.68 10.67
CA LEU A 156 -12.22 -2.16 10.25
C LEU A 156 -13.25 -2.02 11.39
N ALA A 157 -12.91 -2.47 12.60
CA ALA A 157 -13.81 -2.43 13.76
C ALA A 157 -14.23 -1.00 14.14
N ASN A 158 -13.39 0.00 13.84
CA ASN A 158 -13.66 1.41 14.13
C ASN A 158 -14.12 2.21 12.90
N GLY A 159 -14.40 1.56 11.77
CA GLY A 159 -14.87 2.22 10.56
C GLY A 159 -13.86 3.17 9.90
N GLN A 160 -12.57 3.04 10.22
CA GLN A 160 -11.50 3.84 9.61
C GLN A 160 -11.25 3.45 8.15
N ARG A 161 -11.57 2.20 7.78
CA ARG A 161 -11.57 1.75 6.39
C ARG A 161 -12.61 0.68 6.15
N PRO A 162 -13.19 0.58 4.94
CA PRO A 162 -14.10 -0.50 4.58
C PRO A 162 -13.34 -1.78 4.22
N TRP A 163 -13.92 -2.95 4.48
CA TRP A 163 -13.34 -4.25 4.07
C TRP A 163 -13.04 -4.32 2.57
N SER A 164 -13.90 -3.71 1.76
CA SER A 164 -13.77 -3.68 0.30
C SER A 164 -12.56 -2.87 -0.21
N SER A 165 -11.87 -2.08 0.63
CA SER A 165 -10.64 -1.39 0.22
C SER A 165 -9.38 -2.27 0.29
N ILE A 166 -9.53 -3.52 0.76
CA ILE A 166 -8.43 -4.47 0.94
C ILE A 166 -8.46 -5.52 -0.16
N LYS A 167 -7.32 -5.73 -0.82
CA LYS A 167 -7.15 -6.74 -1.86
C LYS A 167 -6.29 -7.86 -1.33
N PHE A 168 -6.85 -9.05 -1.21
CA PHE A 168 -6.11 -10.23 -0.78
C PHE A 168 -5.63 -11.02 -1.99
N TYR A 169 -4.42 -11.55 -1.90
CA TYR A 169 -3.83 -12.35 -2.96
C TYR A 169 -3.35 -13.67 -2.39
N SER A 170 -3.72 -14.77 -3.04
CA SER A 170 -3.29 -16.12 -2.66
C SER A 170 -2.44 -16.75 -3.77
N PRO A 171 -1.45 -17.61 -3.45
CA PRO A 171 -0.61 -18.30 -4.44
C PRO A 171 -1.36 -19.48 -5.08
N SER A 172 -2.53 -19.21 -5.67
CA SER A 172 -3.45 -20.20 -6.24
C SER A 172 -3.36 -20.31 -7.76
N GLY A 173 -2.54 -19.47 -8.40
CA GLY A 173 -2.30 -19.51 -9.85
C GLY A 173 -1.29 -20.58 -10.28
N PRO A 174 -1.08 -20.76 -11.60
CA PRO A 174 -0.04 -21.63 -12.14
C PRO A 174 1.33 -21.31 -11.53
N ASP A 175 2.08 -22.35 -11.20
CA ASP A 175 3.42 -22.25 -10.58
C ASP A 175 3.45 -21.44 -9.25
N GLY A 176 2.31 -21.34 -8.56
CA GLY A 176 2.17 -20.57 -7.32
C GLY A 176 2.07 -19.06 -7.55
N ALA A 177 1.75 -18.63 -8.78
CA ALA A 177 1.51 -17.22 -9.07
C ALA A 177 0.40 -16.64 -8.16
N MET A 178 0.62 -15.42 -7.70
CA MET A 178 -0.32 -14.71 -6.85
C MET A 178 -1.56 -14.30 -7.66
N VAL A 179 -2.74 -14.69 -7.19
CA VAL A 179 -4.03 -14.36 -7.80
C VAL A 179 -4.83 -13.52 -6.82
N LEU A 180 -5.49 -12.48 -7.34
CA LEU A 180 -6.43 -11.67 -6.54
C LEU A 180 -7.62 -12.54 -6.12
N ASP A 181 -7.82 -12.64 -4.82
CA ASP A 181 -8.94 -13.38 -4.25
C ASP A 181 -10.26 -12.68 -4.57
N ALA A 182 -11.32 -13.47 -4.81
CA ALA A 182 -12.64 -12.91 -5.04
C ALA A 182 -13.12 -12.15 -3.79
N PRO A 183 -13.87 -11.04 -3.94
CA PRO A 183 -14.41 -10.30 -2.81
C PRO A 183 -15.21 -11.21 -1.87
N THR A 184 -14.88 -11.16 -0.58
CA THR A 184 -15.58 -11.90 0.47
C THR A 184 -16.37 -10.94 1.36
N PRO A 185 -17.44 -11.42 2.04
CA PRO A 185 -18.01 -10.67 3.15
C PRO A 185 -16.95 -10.41 4.23
N MET A 186 -17.06 -9.27 4.90
CA MET A 186 -16.19 -8.96 6.03
C MET A 186 -16.35 -10.05 7.10
N PRO A 187 -15.26 -10.63 7.63
CA PRO A 187 -15.34 -11.61 8.69
C PRO A 187 -15.90 -10.99 9.97
N ASP A 188 -16.53 -11.81 10.82
CA ASP A 188 -17.02 -11.36 12.12
C ASP A 188 -15.84 -11.03 13.04
N LEU A 189 -15.63 -9.74 13.31
CA LEU A 189 -14.55 -9.25 14.16
C LEU A 189 -14.85 -9.42 15.66
N SER A 190 -16.11 -9.70 16.04
CA SER A 190 -16.50 -9.83 17.46
C SER A 190 -15.87 -11.06 18.14
N VAL A 191 -15.36 -12.01 17.34
CA VAL A 191 -14.66 -13.20 17.83
C VAL A 191 -13.24 -12.90 18.33
N LEU A 192 -12.68 -11.73 17.97
CA LEU A 192 -11.34 -11.34 18.37
C LEU A 192 -11.30 -10.98 19.86
N LYS A 193 -10.30 -11.52 20.56
CA LYS A 193 -10.00 -11.23 21.96
C LYS A 193 -8.83 -10.26 22.03
N GLY A 194 -9.10 -9.04 22.50
CA GLY A 194 -8.07 -8.04 22.68
C GLY A 194 -8.61 -6.63 22.53
N ASP A 195 -7.71 -5.67 22.67
CA ASP A 195 -8.01 -4.27 22.47
C ASP A 195 -8.20 -3.96 20.98
N LEU A 196 -9.40 -3.53 20.59
CA LEU A 196 -9.71 -3.07 19.25
C LEU A 196 -9.79 -1.53 19.16
N ARG A 197 -9.05 -0.78 19.98
CA ARG A 197 -8.97 0.68 19.86
C ARG A 197 -8.56 1.11 18.44
N PRO A 198 -9.04 2.28 17.97
CA PRO A 198 -8.69 2.83 16.66
C PRO A 198 -7.18 2.86 16.44
N VAL A 199 -6.78 2.58 15.20
CA VAL A 199 -5.39 2.68 14.76
C VAL A 199 -4.99 4.15 14.74
N LYS A 200 -3.77 4.47 15.18
CA LYS A 200 -3.25 5.84 15.14
C LYS A 200 -2.93 6.22 13.69
N GLY A 201 -3.88 6.89 13.06
CA GLY A 201 -3.66 7.52 11.76
C GLY A 201 -2.79 8.77 11.85
N SER A 202 -2.53 9.37 10.70
CA SER A 202 -1.97 10.72 10.61
C SER A 202 -3.12 11.74 10.57
N VAL A 203 -2.92 12.93 11.16
CA VAL A 203 -3.89 14.04 11.12
C VAL A 203 -4.05 14.59 9.70
N ILE A 204 -3.00 14.42 8.90
CA ILE A 204 -2.93 14.71 7.47
C ILE A 204 -2.81 13.31 6.84
N GLY A 205 -3.83 12.79 6.15
CA GLY A 205 -3.86 11.38 5.70
C GLY A 205 -2.52 10.86 5.16
N TYR A 206 -2.21 9.58 5.38
CA TYR A 206 -1.00 8.93 4.86
C TYR A 206 -0.90 9.10 3.34
N CYS A 207 -2.04 9.12 2.67
CA CYS A 207 -2.17 9.43 1.27
C CYS A 207 -3.45 10.24 1.08
N HIS A 208 -3.44 11.14 0.10
CA HIS A 208 -4.68 11.49 -0.57
C HIS A 208 -4.45 11.06 -2.00
N CYS A 209 -5.15 10.03 -2.43
CA CYS A 209 -5.43 9.71 -3.81
C CYS A 209 -6.97 9.71 -3.92
#